data_AF-A0A3A4R6R8-F1
#
_entry.id   AF-A0A3A4R6R8-F1
#
_cell.length_a   1.000
_cell.length_b   1.000
_cell.length_c   1.000
_cell.angle_alpha   90.00
_cell.angle_beta   90.00
_cell.angle_gamma   90.00
#
_symmetry.space_group_name_H-M   'P 1'
#
loop_
_entity.id
_entity.type
_entity.pdbx_description
1 polymer ?
#
loop_
_entity_poly.entity_id
_entity_poly.type
_entity_poly.pdbx_seq_one_letter_code
_entity_poly.pdbx_strand_id
1 'polypeptide(L)'
;SSNTFAALASGSFALAENYLFTTEAFQDYWNSLTDSGFVMMEHQFYVPRLTSELMLALEELDVENPTSHFAVYNLPKMRRNILFISKQPLTEELMQNAFGEVPQGAQNYHYLLYPAADSVKDNLINQIVTKGWETAQVNAAIDISPCNDNRPFTAQLGLMRNFQFGEVETILPYEFYGFPLSKIIITVILLIVVFLIVPLNLIPYLKKGPKLRAVPWLYFFAIGLAFMMVEVVLMQKYTLFIGPSVYSIITILLVLLLASGIGSRYSEKFSPKFVFTFISIWLLIDVVAFTELIYALGGLTMAPRIIITAILIFPLGFFMGMPFPKGSLLIGELVDWGFAVNGAASVLGSTIVVLIAFSFGYATALFLGAVIYLLAYLLISFKRAW
;
A
#
# COMPACT_ATOMS: atom_id res chain seq x y z
N SER A 1 10.78 14.94 9.67
CA SER A 1 10.84 13.55 9.18
C SER A 1 11.86 12.73 9.97
N SER A 2 11.45 11.60 10.57
CA SER A 2 12.35 10.58 11.17
C SER A 2 13.00 9.67 10.13
N ASN A 3 12.66 9.83 8.85
CA ASN A 3 13.27 9.09 7.76
C ASN A 3 14.69 9.64 7.55
N THR A 4 15.69 8.89 7.98
CA THR A 4 17.08 9.25 7.69
C THR A 4 17.34 9.10 6.20
N PHE A 5 18.19 9.96 5.63
CA PHE A 5 18.62 9.84 4.23
C PHE A 5 19.19 8.44 3.93
N ALA A 6 19.88 7.84 4.90
CA ALA A 6 20.40 6.48 4.80
C ALA A 6 19.29 5.41 4.67
N ALA A 7 18.21 5.53 5.44
CA ALA A 7 17.08 4.61 5.38
C ALA A 7 16.20 4.80 4.12
N LEU A 8 16.15 6.02 3.58
CA LEU A 8 15.57 6.27 2.25
C LEU A 8 16.45 5.67 1.14
N ALA A 9 17.77 5.87 1.21
CA ALA A 9 18.73 5.36 0.23
C ALA A 9 18.83 3.82 0.22
N SER A 10 18.59 3.15 1.36
CA SER A 10 18.53 1.69 1.44
C SER A 10 17.23 1.10 0.89
N GLY A 11 16.25 1.93 0.52
CA GLY A 11 14.92 1.48 0.07
C GLY A 11 14.06 0.92 1.21
N SER A 12 14.44 1.11 2.47
CA SER A 12 13.74 0.51 3.63
C SER A 12 12.30 0.99 3.81
N PHE A 13 11.96 2.16 3.25
CA PHE A 13 10.60 2.70 3.25
C PHE A 13 9.81 2.42 1.96
N ALA A 14 10.43 1.82 0.94
CA ALA A 14 9.80 1.66 -0.36
C ALA A 14 8.57 0.74 -0.33
N LEU A 15 8.51 -0.17 0.66
CA LEU A 15 7.39 -1.08 0.89
C LEU A 15 6.45 -0.63 2.02
N ALA A 16 6.81 0.45 2.73
CA ALA A 16 6.09 0.88 3.92
C ALA A 16 4.92 1.79 3.54
N GLU A 17 3.76 1.48 4.09
CA GLU A 17 2.61 2.38 4.08
C GLU A 17 2.92 3.66 4.91
N ASN A 18 2.45 4.80 4.43
CA ASN A 18 2.57 6.07 5.12
C ASN A 18 1.32 6.93 4.93
N TYR A 19 0.46 6.89 5.94
CA TYR A 19 -0.79 7.65 6.00
C TYR A 19 -0.62 9.11 6.41
N LEU A 20 0.61 9.61 6.60
CA LEU A 20 0.85 11.04 6.90
C LEU A 20 0.98 11.89 5.63
N PHE A 21 1.00 11.26 4.46
CA PHE A 21 1.23 11.88 3.16
C PHE A 21 0.21 11.33 2.16
N THR A 22 -1.05 11.33 2.55
CA THR A 22 -2.20 11.00 1.70
C THR A 22 -3.07 12.24 1.55
N THR A 23 -3.90 12.28 0.51
CA THR A 23 -4.90 13.33 0.30
C THR A 23 -5.78 13.50 1.54
N GLU A 24 -6.25 12.41 2.13
CA GLU A 24 -7.05 12.41 3.36
C GLU A 24 -6.27 12.99 4.55
N ALA A 25 -4.97 12.70 4.67
CA ALA A 25 -4.14 13.32 5.70
C ALA A 25 -4.06 14.84 5.54
N PHE A 26 -3.95 15.35 4.31
CA PHE A 26 -3.98 16.80 4.06
C PHE A 26 -5.34 17.43 4.38
N GLN A 27 -6.44 16.71 4.16
CA GLN A 27 -7.76 17.15 4.60
C GLN A 27 -7.84 17.22 6.14
N ASP A 28 -7.31 16.21 6.83
CA ASP A 28 -7.22 16.21 8.30
C ASP A 28 -6.37 17.36 8.83
N TYR A 29 -5.22 17.63 8.20
CA TYR A 29 -4.35 18.75 8.56
C TYR A 29 -5.04 20.09 8.37
N TRP A 30 -5.74 20.27 7.26
CA TRP A 30 -6.52 21.47 7.00
C TRP A 30 -7.63 21.66 8.04
N ASN A 31 -8.43 20.62 8.27
CA ASN A 31 -9.55 20.68 9.21
C ASN A 31 -9.09 20.93 10.66
N SER A 32 -7.93 20.37 11.04
CA SER A 32 -7.34 20.55 12.36
C SER A 32 -6.66 21.91 12.57
N LEU A 33 -6.40 22.67 11.50
CA LEU A 33 -5.71 23.95 11.58
C LEU A 33 -6.64 25.04 12.17
N THR A 34 -6.12 25.83 13.11
CA THR A 34 -6.79 27.08 13.51
C THR A 34 -6.67 28.12 12.39
N ASP A 35 -7.51 29.16 12.41
CA ASP A 35 -7.49 30.20 11.37
C ASP A 35 -6.12 30.89 11.25
N SER A 36 -5.38 31.04 12.36
CA SER A 36 -4.03 31.61 12.39
C SER A 36 -2.91 30.57 12.44
N GLY A 37 -3.25 29.28 12.34
CA GLY A 37 -2.31 28.18 12.41
C GLY A 37 -1.52 28.00 11.13
N PHE A 38 -0.38 27.32 11.24
CA PHE A 38 0.43 26.91 10.10
C PHE A 38 0.81 25.45 10.21
N VAL A 39 0.81 24.76 9.08
CA VAL A 39 1.43 23.43 8.94
C VAL A 39 2.70 23.58 8.11
N MET A 40 3.79 23.05 8.63
CA MET A 40 5.07 23.03 7.94
C MET A 40 5.54 21.59 7.80
N MET A 41 5.69 21.14 6.57
CA MET A 41 6.22 19.82 6.24
C MET A 41 7.51 19.97 5.47
N GLU A 42 8.53 19.26 5.90
CA GLU A 42 9.79 19.16 5.18
C GLU A 42 9.96 17.76 4.63
N HIS A 43 10.45 17.67 3.39
CA HIS A 43 10.95 16.42 2.85
C HIS A 43 12.00 16.68 1.76
N GLN A 44 12.89 15.71 1.57
CA GLN A 44 13.93 15.78 0.54
C GLN A 44 13.36 15.52 -0.86
N PHE A 45 12.48 14.51 -0.98
CA PHE A 45 11.98 14.04 -2.28
C PHE A 45 10.46 14.12 -2.50
N TYR A 46 9.63 13.97 -1.46
CA TYR A 46 8.19 13.79 -1.63
C TYR A 46 7.44 15.08 -1.97
N VAL A 47 8.02 16.25 -1.71
CA VAL A 47 7.30 17.53 -1.80
C VAL A 47 6.56 17.76 -3.13
N PRO A 48 7.07 17.42 -4.33
CA PRO A 48 6.28 17.51 -5.56
C PRO A 48 5.00 16.66 -5.53
N ARG A 49 5.06 15.42 -5.03
CA ARG A 49 3.87 14.59 -4.82
C ARG A 49 2.96 15.17 -3.73
N LEU A 50 3.53 15.60 -2.60
CA LEU A 50 2.78 16.24 -1.51
C LEU A 50 2.03 17.48 -1.98
N THR A 51 2.60 18.26 -2.90
CA THR A 51 1.91 19.41 -3.51
C THR A 51 0.70 18.95 -4.32
N SER A 52 0.80 17.83 -5.04
CA SER A 52 -0.32 17.25 -5.79
C SER A 52 -1.42 16.74 -4.85
N GLU A 53 -1.04 16.10 -3.74
CA GLU A 53 -1.96 15.64 -2.68
C GLU A 53 -2.68 16.81 -1.99
N LEU A 54 -1.94 17.87 -1.64
CA LEU A 54 -2.51 19.08 -1.05
C LEU A 54 -3.48 19.78 -1.99
N MET A 55 -3.10 19.97 -3.27
CA MET A 55 -3.98 20.59 -4.25
C MET A 55 -5.30 19.82 -4.38
N LEU A 56 -5.21 18.49 -4.53
CA LEU A 56 -6.40 17.64 -4.58
C LEU A 56 -7.24 17.72 -3.29
N ALA A 57 -6.59 17.71 -2.12
CA ALA A 57 -7.28 17.81 -0.83
C ALA A 57 -8.05 19.14 -0.68
N LEU A 58 -7.45 20.26 -1.06
CA LEU A 58 -8.10 21.58 -1.00
C LEU A 58 -9.22 21.72 -2.03
N GLU A 59 -9.07 21.12 -3.21
CA GLU A 59 -10.12 21.03 -4.22
C GLU A 59 -11.32 20.20 -3.73
N GLU A 60 -11.08 19.03 -3.14
CA GLU A 60 -12.13 18.16 -2.57
C GLU A 60 -12.85 18.77 -1.36
N LEU A 61 -12.19 19.71 -0.66
CA LEU A 61 -12.76 20.49 0.44
C LEU A 61 -13.46 21.78 -0.03
N ASP A 62 -13.56 22.01 -1.34
CA ASP A 62 -14.15 23.22 -1.93
C ASP A 62 -13.53 24.54 -1.41
N VAL A 63 -12.22 24.54 -1.12
CA VAL A 63 -11.52 25.72 -0.62
C VAL A 63 -11.42 26.78 -1.72
N GLU A 64 -11.87 28.01 -1.44
CA GLU A 64 -11.73 29.12 -2.38
C GLU A 64 -10.26 29.49 -2.59
N ASN A 65 -9.85 29.58 -3.86
CA ASN A 65 -8.48 29.89 -4.29
C ASN A 65 -7.40 29.06 -3.56
N PRO A 66 -7.37 27.71 -3.73
CA PRO A 66 -6.45 26.80 -3.05
C PRO A 66 -4.98 27.24 -3.12
N THR A 67 -4.60 27.81 -4.26
CA THR A 67 -3.26 28.29 -4.58
C THR A 67 -2.73 29.39 -3.66
N SER A 68 -3.60 30.15 -3.00
CA SER A 68 -3.18 31.22 -2.09
C SER A 68 -2.84 30.74 -0.67
N HIS A 69 -3.16 29.48 -0.34
CA HIS A 69 -3.11 28.95 1.02
C HIS A 69 -1.82 28.19 1.34
N PHE A 70 -0.90 28.09 0.38
CA PHE A 70 0.38 27.41 0.61
C PHE A 70 1.52 27.99 -0.21
N ALA A 71 2.74 27.76 0.28
CA ALA A 71 3.99 28.08 -0.38
C ALA A 71 4.96 26.91 -0.27
N VAL A 72 5.85 26.78 -1.24
CA VAL A 72 6.89 25.75 -1.27
C VAL A 72 8.25 26.39 -1.39
N TYR A 73 9.15 26.03 -0.49
CA TYR A 73 10.51 26.55 -0.43
C TYR A 73 11.54 25.47 -0.73
N ASN A 74 12.61 25.83 -1.41
CA ASN A 74 13.82 25.03 -1.51
C ASN A 74 14.87 25.55 -0.52
N LEU A 75 15.47 24.65 0.25
CA LEU A 75 16.60 24.93 1.13
C LEU A 75 17.82 24.14 0.62
N PRO A 76 18.61 24.71 -0.32
CA PRO A 76 19.64 23.98 -1.06
C PRO A 76 20.68 23.32 -0.19
N LYS A 77 21.16 24.05 0.85
CA LYS A 77 22.20 23.57 1.76
C LYS A 77 21.77 22.33 2.55
N MET A 78 20.48 22.22 2.86
CA MET A 78 19.92 21.07 3.56
C MET A 78 19.36 19.99 2.62
N ARG A 79 19.35 20.24 1.31
CA ARG A 79 18.75 19.37 0.28
C ARG A 79 17.30 19.02 0.61
N ARG A 80 16.54 20.00 1.09
CA ARG A 80 15.17 19.83 1.56
C ARG A 80 14.25 20.85 0.92
N ASN A 81 13.03 20.40 0.64
CA ASN A 81 11.93 21.27 0.31
C ASN A 81 11.00 21.37 1.52
N ILE A 82 10.40 22.54 1.69
CA ILE A 82 9.42 22.80 2.76
C ILE A 82 8.11 23.20 2.11
N LEU A 83 7.05 22.45 2.42
CA LEU A 83 5.66 22.79 2.13
C LEU A 83 5.09 23.51 3.36
N PHE A 84 4.59 24.72 3.16
CA PHE A 84 4.05 25.60 4.19
C PHE A 84 2.59 25.90 3.86
N ILE A 85 1.67 25.65 4.80
CA ILE A 85 0.22 25.68 4.58
C ILE A 85 -0.44 26.54 5.66
N SER A 86 -1.43 27.35 5.28
CA SER A 86 -2.26 28.15 6.17
C SER A 86 -3.71 28.22 5.68
N LYS A 87 -4.67 28.44 6.60
CA LYS A 87 -6.07 28.76 6.23
C LYS A 87 -6.24 30.18 5.71
N GLN A 88 -5.31 31.07 6.03
CA GLN A 88 -5.32 32.44 5.52
C GLN A 88 -4.48 32.50 4.24
N PRO A 89 -4.92 33.28 3.24
CA PRO A 89 -4.09 33.57 2.08
C PRO A 89 -2.72 34.11 2.51
N LEU A 90 -1.66 33.52 1.97
CA LEU A 90 -0.29 33.90 2.28
C LEU A 90 0.04 35.25 1.65
N THR A 91 0.44 36.22 2.47
CA THR A 91 0.92 37.52 1.99
C THR A 91 2.36 37.42 1.51
N GLU A 92 2.77 38.31 0.60
CA GLU A 92 4.17 38.38 0.15
C GLU A 92 5.14 38.60 1.31
N GLU A 93 4.77 39.44 2.27
CA GLU A 93 5.56 39.70 3.48
C GLU A 93 5.76 38.42 4.30
N LEU A 94 4.68 37.65 4.51
CA LEU A 94 4.76 36.39 5.25
C LEU A 94 5.64 35.38 4.50
N MET A 95 5.52 35.29 3.18
CA MET A 95 6.32 34.35 2.39
C MET A 95 7.82 34.71 2.39
N GLN A 96 8.16 36.00 2.37
CA GLN A 96 9.55 36.44 2.45
C GLN A 96 10.17 36.27 3.84
N ASN A 97 9.35 36.36 4.89
CA ASN A 97 9.81 36.33 6.28
C ASN A 97 9.54 35.00 7.01
N ALA A 98 9.02 33.97 6.32
CA ALA A 98 8.58 32.71 6.92
C ALA A 98 9.66 31.99 7.76
N PHE A 99 10.95 32.19 7.44
CA PHE A 99 12.09 31.61 8.16
C PHE A 99 12.94 32.63 8.91
N GLY A 100 12.42 33.82 9.14
CA GLY A 100 13.14 34.94 9.77
C GLY A 100 14.11 35.65 8.82
N GLU A 101 14.87 36.60 9.38
CA GLU A 101 15.84 37.38 8.61
C GLU A 101 16.93 36.51 7.99
N VAL A 102 17.05 36.56 6.66
CA VAL A 102 18.15 35.91 5.95
C VAL A 102 19.44 36.67 6.28
N PRO A 103 20.47 36.02 6.88
CA PRO A 103 21.72 36.70 7.22
C PRO A 103 22.34 37.39 6.01
N GLN A 104 22.85 38.62 6.18
CA GLN A 104 23.54 39.34 5.10
C GLN A 104 24.68 38.48 4.52
N GLY A 105 24.64 38.27 3.20
CA GLY A 105 25.60 37.40 2.48
C GLY A 105 25.14 35.96 2.27
N ALA A 106 23.98 35.54 2.82
CA ALA A 106 23.39 34.23 2.58
C ALA A 106 22.44 34.22 1.36
N GLN A 107 22.86 34.82 0.24
CA GLN A 107 22.16 34.62 -1.04
C GLN A 107 22.15 33.10 -1.31
N ASN A 108 20.96 32.49 -1.45
CA ASN A 108 20.69 31.04 -1.50
C ASN A 108 20.44 30.32 -0.14
N TYR A 109 20.03 31.02 0.93
CA TYR A 109 19.59 30.32 2.16
C TYR A 109 18.30 29.51 1.93
N HIS A 110 17.31 30.14 1.30
CA HIS A 110 16.10 29.51 0.79
C HIS A 110 15.56 30.32 -0.39
N TYR A 111 14.75 29.70 -1.25
CA TYR A 111 13.99 30.40 -2.29
C TYR A 111 12.65 29.70 -2.55
N LEU A 112 11.67 30.45 -3.07
CA LEU A 112 10.35 29.92 -3.39
C LEU A 112 10.38 29.08 -4.67
N LEU A 113 9.91 27.85 -4.57
CA LEU A 113 9.51 27.00 -5.70
C LEU A 113 8.06 27.25 -6.09
N TYR A 114 7.22 27.68 -5.14
CA TYR A 114 5.86 28.15 -5.38
C TYR A 114 5.43 29.14 -4.29
N PRO A 115 4.81 30.28 -4.63
CA PRO A 115 4.74 30.89 -5.96
C PRO A 115 6.13 31.12 -6.55
N ALA A 116 6.36 30.71 -7.79
CA ALA A 116 7.70 30.73 -8.38
C ALA A 116 8.09 32.13 -8.88
N ALA A 117 9.32 32.55 -8.62
CA ALA A 117 9.92 33.67 -9.33
C ALA A 117 10.21 33.31 -10.80
N ASP A 118 10.32 34.32 -11.67
CA ASP A 118 10.55 34.14 -13.12
C ASP A 118 11.77 33.25 -13.44
N SER A 119 12.81 33.31 -12.61
CA SER A 119 14.04 32.52 -12.76
C SER A 119 13.85 31.02 -12.56
N VAL A 120 12.78 30.60 -11.87
CA VAL A 120 12.48 29.20 -11.53
C VAL A 120 11.08 28.78 -11.93
N LYS A 121 10.38 29.55 -12.77
CA LYS A 121 8.99 29.28 -13.18
C LYS A 121 8.75 27.89 -13.80
N ASP A 122 9.78 27.32 -14.40
CA ASP A 122 9.69 26.01 -15.07
C ASP A 122 9.90 24.82 -14.11
N ASN A 123 10.07 25.06 -12.80
CA ASN A 123 10.22 23.99 -11.82
C ASN A 123 8.95 23.11 -11.70
N LEU A 124 9.15 21.84 -11.34
CA LEU A 124 8.08 20.83 -11.30
C LEU A 124 6.91 21.21 -10.38
N ILE A 125 7.19 21.79 -9.21
CA ILE A 125 6.15 22.18 -8.24
C ILE A 125 5.29 23.31 -8.82
N ASN A 126 5.90 24.32 -9.44
CA ASN A 126 5.12 25.37 -10.10
C ASN A 126 4.28 24.83 -11.26
N GLN A 127 4.79 23.86 -12.03
CA GLN A 127 4.02 23.20 -13.09
C GLN A 127 2.82 22.42 -12.53
N ILE A 128 2.99 21.69 -11.41
CA ILE A 128 1.90 20.99 -10.73
C ILE A 128 0.78 21.96 -10.38
N VAL A 129 1.11 23.09 -9.76
CA VAL A 129 0.09 24.04 -9.29
C VAL A 129 -0.57 24.81 -10.43
N THR A 130 0.19 25.20 -11.45
CA THR A 130 -0.33 26.05 -12.55
C THR A 130 -0.99 25.28 -13.68
N LYS A 131 -0.63 24.00 -13.89
CA LYS A 131 -1.10 23.19 -15.03
C LYS A 131 -1.78 21.88 -14.62
N GLY A 132 -1.82 21.58 -13.32
CA GLY A 132 -2.27 20.31 -12.78
C GLY A 132 -1.18 19.23 -12.80
N TRP A 133 -1.27 18.30 -11.85
CA TRP A 133 -0.30 17.22 -11.70
C TRP A 133 -0.29 16.27 -12.90
N GLU A 134 -1.42 16.02 -13.55
CA GLU A 134 -1.52 15.14 -14.73
C GLU A 134 -0.63 15.64 -15.88
N THR A 135 -0.69 16.95 -16.17
CA THR A 135 0.14 17.59 -17.19
C THR A 135 1.62 17.55 -16.80
N ALA A 136 1.93 17.85 -15.54
CA ALA A 136 3.30 17.83 -15.03
C ALA A 136 3.91 16.41 -15.04
N GLN A 137 3.10 15.38 -14.81
CA GLN A 137 3.52 13.97 -14.75
C GLN A 137 4.14 13.50 -16.07
N VAL A 138 3.71 14.04 -17.21
CA VAL A 138 4.20 13.67 -18.55
C VAL A 138 5.72 13.81 -18.65
N ASN A 139 6.29 14.88 -18.09
CA ASN A 139 7.74 15.14 -18.15
C ASN A 139 8.46 14.89 -16.81
N ALA A 140 7.72 14.59 -15.74
CA ALA A 140 8.31 14.31 -14.43
C ALA A 140 9.12 13.00 -14.43
N ALA A 141 10.33 13.03 -13.90
CA ALA A 141 11.15 11.84 -13.76
C ALA A 141 10.65 10.88 -12.66
N ILE A 142 9.78 11.36 -11.76
CA ILE A 142 9.14 10.63 -10.67
C ILE A 142 7.62 10.61 -10.83
N ASP A 143 6.99 9.64 -10.18
CA ASP A 143 5.55 9.60 -9.97
C ASP A 143 5.14 10.68 -8.96
N ILE A 144 4.35 11.63 -9.44
CA ILE A 144 3.77 12.74 -8.67
C ILE A 144 2.26 12.59 -8.51
N SER A 145 1.69 11.47 -8.95
CA SER A 145 0.26 11.21 -8.74
C SER A 145 -0.07 11.22 -7.25
N PRO A 146 -1.18 11.85 -6.84
CA PRO A 146 -1.61 11.84 -5.45
C PRO A 146 -1.76 10.42 -4.88
N CYS A 147 -1.30 10.23 -3.64
CA CYS A 147 -1.60 9.04 -2.85
C CYS A 147 -2.85 9.29 -2.00
N ASN A 148 -3.60 8.21 -1.76
CA ASN A 148 -4.76 8.21 -0.85
C ASN A 148 -4.62 7.06 0.15
N ASP A 149 -5.51 6.99 1.13
CA ASP A 149 -5.47 5.95 2.17
C ASP A 149 -5.67 4.53 1.63
N ASN A 150 -6.29 4.38 0.45
CA ASN A 150 -6.37 3.11 -0.27
C ASN A 150 -5.04 2.71 -0.93
N ARG A 151 -4.13 3.66 -1.18
CA ARG A 151 -2.81 3.46 -1.81
C ARG A 151 -1.75 4.36 -1.13
N PRO A 152 -1.44 4.13 0.16
CA PRO A 152 -0.65 5.04 0.99
C PRO A 152 0.86 4.83 0.82
N PHE A 153 1.35 4.79 -0.43
CA PHE A 153 2.74 4.44 -0.74
C PHE A 153 3.52 5.63 -1.30
N THR A 154 3.60 6.71 -0.52
CA THR A 154 4.25 7.98 -0.93
C THR A 154 5.72 7.81 -1.32
N ALA A 155 6.42 6.85 -0.72
CA ALA A 155 7.81 6.52 -1.05
C ALA A 155 7.99 5.93 -2.46
N GLN A 156 6.91 5.40 -3.05
CA GLN A 156 6.94 4.79 -4.37
C GLN A 156 6.83 5.85 -5.46
N LEU A 157 7.97 6.46 -5.77
CA LEU A 157 8.11 7.50 -6.79
C LEU A 157 8.49 6.94 -8.18
N GLY A 158 8.65 5.63 -8.31
CA GLY A 158 9.11 5.00 -9.53
C GLY A 158 8.04 4.85 -10.61
N LEU A 159 8.40 5.19 -11.85
CA LEU A 159 7.52 5.05 -13.00
C LEU A 159 7.88 3.81 -13.81
N MET A 160 6.86 3.06 -14.26
CA MET A 160 7.07 1.88 -15.12
C MET A 160 7.77 2.21 -16.45
N ARG A 161 7.61 3.43 -16.99
CA ARG A 161 8.33 3.85 -18.21
C ARG A 161 9.84 3.99 -18.03
N ASN A 162 10.31 4.16 -16.79
CA ASN A 162 11.73 4.22 -16.47
C ASN A 162 12.34 2.81 -16.39
N PHE A 163 11.52 1.75 -16.55
CA PHE A 163 11.98 0.38 -16.52
C PHE A 163 12.72 0.02 -17.82
N GLN A 164 14.03 -0.18 -17.72
CA GLN A 164 14.88 -0.65 -18.82
C GLN A 164 15.48 -2.03 -18.48
N PHE A 165 15.38 -2.98 -19.42
CA PHE A 165 16.04 -4.29 -19.36
C PHE A 165 17.45 -4.16 -19.95
N GLY A 166 18.50 -4.46 -19.17
CA GLY A 166 19.87 -4.65 -19.68
C GLY A 166 20.92 -3.66 -19.21
N GLU A 167 20.55 -2.41 -18.90
CA GLU A 167 21.49 -1.42 -18.36
C GLU A 167 21.36 -1.37 -16.84
N VAL A 168 22.23 -2.14 -16.16
CA VAL A 168 22.59 -1.88 -14.76
C VAL A 168 23.91 -1.11 -14.79
N GLU A 169 23.97 0.00 -15.53
CA GLU A 169 25.09 0.92 -15.40
C GLU A 169 24.95 1.58 -14.04
N THR A 170 25.96 1.35 -13.18
CA THR A 170 26.17 1.97 -11.86
C THR A 170 24.89 2.42 -11.17
N ILE A 171 24.34 1.57 -10.30
CA ILE A 171 23.31 1.96 -9.33
C ILE A 171 23.88 3.14 -8.54
N LEU A 172 23.57 4.38 -8.95
CA LEU A 172 24.01 5.55 -8.22
C LEU A 172 23.29 5.47 -6.86
N PRO A 173 23.99 5.70 -5.73
CA PRO A 173 23.39 5.61 -4.40
C PRO A 173 22.21 6.57 -4.14
N TYR A 174 21.81 7.34 -5.17
CA TYR A 174 20.88 8.46 -5.12
C TYR A 174 19.85 8.42 -6.25
N GLU A 175 19.67 7.30 -6.96
CA GLU A 175 18.61 7.16 -7.96
C GLU A 175 17.25 6.97 -7.29
N PHE A 176 16.71 8.08 -6.78
CA PHE A 176 15.37 8.19 -6.22
C PHE A 176 14.26 8.27 -7.30
N TYR A 177 14.63 8.12 -8.58
CA TYR A 177 13.76 8.18 -9.77
C TYR A 177 12.97 6.88 -10.05
N GLY A 178 12.82 6.03 -9.04
CA GLY A 178 12.25 4.69 -9.17
C GLY A 178 13.29 3.58 -9.12
N PHE A 179 14.00 3.50 -7.99
CA PHE A 179 14.88 2.39 -7.62
C PHE A 179 14.21 1.02 -7.93
N PRO A 180 14.99 -0.07 -8.14
CA PRO A 180 14.61 -1.35 -8.72
C PRO A 180 13.70 -2.18 -7.81
N LEU A 181 12.76 -1.60 -7.07
CA LEU A 181 11.82 -2.35 -6.24
C LEU A 181 10.94 -3.26 -7.10
N SER A 182 10.42 -2.76 -8.23
CA SER A 182 9.73 -3.60 -9.21
C SER A 182 10.66 -4.68 -9.77
N LYS A 183 11.91 -4.36 -10.13
CA LYS A 183 12.92 -5.34 -10.58
C LYS A 183 13.24 -6.38 -9.49
N ILE A 184 13.39 -5.99 -8.23
CA ILE A 184 13.67 -6.85 -7.08
C ILE A 184 12.46 -7.74 -6.83
N ILE A 185 11.25 -7.19 -6.80
CA ILE A 185 10.02 -7.97 -6.61
C ILE A 185 9.82 -8.94 -7.77
N ILE A 186 10.01 -8.50 -9.03
CA ILE A 186 9.95 -9.39 -10.20
C ILE A 186 11.03 -10.48 -10.11
N THR A 187 12.25 -10.13 -9.67
CA THR A 187 13.33 -11.11 -9.47
C THR A 187 12.96 -12.10 -8.38
N VAL A 188 12.41 -11.65 -7.26
CA VAL A 188 11.92 -12.51 -6.16
C VAL A 188 10.82 -13.42 -6.66
N ILE A 189 9.84 -12.91 -7.43
CA ILE A 189 8.80 -13.73 -8.07
C ILE A 189 9.43 -14.78 -8.98
N LEU A 190 10.40 -14.40 -9.81
CA LEU A 190 11.09 -15.32 -10.71
C LEU A 190 11.85 -16.40 -9.93
N LEU A 191 12.55 -16.03 -8.86
CA LEU A 191 13.22 -16.98 -7.96
C LEU A 191 12.20 -17.93 -7.31
N ILE A 192 11.06 -17.43 -6.82
CA ILE A 192 9.99 -18.27 -6.26
C ILE A 192 9.46 -19.25 -7.32
N VAL A 193 9.21 -18.77 -8.53
CA VAL A 193 8.73 -19.63 -9.63
C VAL A 193 9.76 -20.70 -9.96
N VAL A 194 11.02 -20.32 -10.15
CA VAL A 194 12.11 -21.21 -10.57
C VAL A 194 12.50 -22.22 -9.49
N PHE A 195 12.57 -21.80 -8.22
CA PHE A 195 13.08 -22.63 -7.13
C PHE A 195 11.99 -23.31 -6.30
N LEU A 196 10.74 -22.85 -6.37
CA LEU A 196 9.66 -23.38 -5.55
C LEU A 196 8.56 -24.01 -6.43
N ILE A 197 7.99 -23.25 -7.37
CA ILE A 197 6.85 -23.72 -8.17
C ILE A 197 7.29 -24.77 -9.22
N VAL A 198 8.38 -24.52 -9.95
CA VAL A 198 8.88 -25.44 -10.99
C VAL A 198 9.28 -26.80 -10.41
N PRO A 199 10.09 -26.89 -9.34
CA PRO A 199 10.45 -28.19 -8.75
C PRO A 199 9.21 -28.92 -8.21
N LEU A 200 8.28 -28.21 -7.57
CA LEU A 200 7.04 -28.80 -7.06
C LEU A 200 6.22 -29.47 -8.16
N ASN A 201 6.21 -28.89 -9.37
CA ASN A 201 5.54 -29.45 -10.52
C ASN A 201 6.33 -30.57 -11.21
N LEU A 202 7.67 -30.55 -11.17
CA LEU A 202 8.53 -31.54 -11.86
C LEU A 202 8.86 -32.78 -11.02
N ILE A 203 8.99 -32.65 -9.69
CA ILE A 203 9.33 -33.77 -8.78
C ILE A 203 8.41 -35.00 -8.96
N PRO A 204 7.08 -34.86 -9.08
CA PRO A 204 6.20 -36.01 -9.28
C PRO A 204 6.34 -36.72 -10.64
N TYR A 205 6.97 -36.08 -11.63
CA TYR A 205 7.26 -36.70 -12.92
C TYR A 205 8.65 -37.35 -12.93
N LEU A 206 9.61 -36.75 -12.22
CA LEU A 206 10.97 -37.27 -12.07
C LEU A 206 11.05 -38.47 -11.13
N LYS A 207 10.24 -38.48 -10.07
CA LYS A 207 10.04 -39.61 -9.17
C LYS A 207 8.64 -40.16 -9.42
N LYS A 208 8.51 -41.42 -9.85
CA LYS A 208 7.22 -42.10 -10.10
C LYS A 208 6.42 -42.25 -8.79
N GLY A 209 5.83 -41.16 -8.31
CA GLY A 209 5.06 -41.07 -7.08
C GLY A 209 3.64 -40.57 -7.31
N PRO A 210 2.78 -40.63 -6.29
CA PRO A 210 1.43 -40.11 -6.39
C PRO A 210 1.47 -38.58 -6.50
N LYS A 211 0.56 -38.02 -7.30
CA LYS A 211 0.52 -36.58 -7.63
C LYS A 211 -0.90 -36.04 -7.57
N LEU A 212 -1.03 -34.76 -7.23
CA LEU A 212 -2.30 -34.06 -7.32
C LEU A 212 -2.76 -33.97 -8.78
N ARG A 213 -4.07 -34.12 -8.98
CA ARG A 213 -4.73 -33.74 -10.23
C ARG A 213 -4.75 -32.21 -10.37
N ALA A 214 -5.01 -31.72 -11.57
CA ALA A 214 -4.99 -30.28 -11.86
C ALA A 214 -5.99 -29.49 -11.00
N VAL A 215 -7.19 -30.02 -10.75
CA VAL A 215 -8.23 -29.30 -9.98
C VAL A 215 -7.85 -29.14 -8.51
N PRO A 216 -7.47 -30.20 -7.76
CA PRO A 216 -6.93 -30.04 -6.41
C PRO A 216 -5.70 -29.13 -6.36
N TRP A 217 -4.77 -29.25 -7.32
CA TRP A 217 -3.58 -28.40 -7.37
C TRP A 217 -3.96 -26.91 -7.47
N LEU A 218 -4.80 -26.57 -8.44
CA LEU A 218 -5.27 -25.20 -8.64
C LEU A 218 -6.07 -24.70 -7.43
N TYR A 219 -6.81 -25.58 -6.75
CA TYR A 219 -7.54 -25.22 -5.55
C TYR A 219 -6.59 -24.82 -4.40
N PHE A 220 -5.61 -25.67 -4.06
CA PHE A 220 -4.66 -25.38 -2.98
C PHE A 220 -3.80 -24.16 -3.28
N PHE A 221 -3.46 -23.97 -4.56
CA PHE A 221 -2.77 -22.79 -5.04
C PHE A 221 -3.64 -21.53 -4.86
N ALA A 222 -4.89 -21.56 -5.34
CA ALA A 222 -5.80 -20.42 -5.26
C ALA A 222 -6.07 -19.99 -3.80
N ILE A 223 -6.34 -20.95 -2.90
CA ILE A 223 -6.62 -20.60 -1.49
C ILE A 223 -5.37 -20.07 -0.76
N GLY A 224 -4.17 -20.55 -1.08
CA GLY A 224 -2.92 -20.05 -0.48
C GLY A 224 -2.59 -18.64 -0.95
N LEU A 225 -2.72 -18.43 -2.27
CA LEU A 225 -2.58 -17.12 -2.88
C LEU A 225 -3.58 -16.12 -2.26
N ALA A 226 -4.87 -16.44 -2.27
CA ALA A 226 -5.91 -15.55 -1.76
C ALA A 226 -5.77 -15.25 -0.26
N PHE A 227 -5.43 -16.26 0.55
CA PHE A 227 -5.24 -16.07 1.99
C PHE A 227 -4.15 -15.04 2.29
N MET A 228 -2.96 -15.21 1.69
CA MET A 228 -1.85 -14.29 1.91
C MET A 228 -2.11 -12.91 1.32
N MET A 229 -2.76 -12.82 0.16
CA MET A 229 -3.15 -11.52 -0.41
C MET A 229 -4.04 -10.75 0.56
N VAL A 230 -5.10 -11.39 1.07
CA VAL A 230 -6.04 -10.77 2.01
C VAL A 230 -5.34 -10.41 3.32
N GLU A 231 -4.58 -11.35 3.90
CA GLU A 231 -3.87 -11.13 5.17
C GLU A 231 -2.92 -9.92 5.12
N VAL A 232 -2.09 -9.82 4.07
CA VAL A 232 -1.15 -8.70 3.91
C VAL A 232 -1.88 -7.36 3.79
N VAL A 233 -2.95 -7.31 2.98
CA VAL A 233 -3.70 -6.07 2.80
C VAL A 233 -4.42 -5.66 4.09
N LEU A 234 -5.00 -6.61 4.83
CA LEU A 234 -5.63 -6.31 6.12
C LEU A 234 -4.59 -5.76 7.11
N MET A 235 -3.39 -6.34 7.17
CA MET A 235 -2.30 -5.82 8.01
C MET A 235 -1.97 -4.36 7.69
N GLN A 236 -1.83 -4.03 6.41
CA GLN A 236 -1.47 -2.69 5.98
C GLN A 236 -2.63 -1.69 6.17
N LYS A 237 -3.85 -2.06 5.75
CA LYS A 237 -5.06 -1.22 5.86
C LYS A 237 -5.39 -0.89 7.32
N TYR A 238 -5.45 -1.89 8.20
CA TYR A 238 -5.82 -1.68 9.61
C TYR A 238 -4.69 -1.04 10.44
N THR A 239 -3.49 -0.87 9.87
CA THR A 239 -2.45 -0.04 10.48
C THR A 239 -2.87 1.42 10.58
N LEU A 240 -3.63 1.96 9.61
CA LEU A 240 -4.25 3.29 9.71
C LEU A 240 -5.11 3.42 10.96
N PHE A 241 -5.91 2.39 11.25
CA PHE A 241 -6.83 2.43 12.38
C PHE A 241 -6.12 2.23 13.72
N ILE A 242 -5.32 1.16 13.88
CA ILE A 242 -4.64 0.83 15.14
C ILE A 242 -3.54 1.85 15.49
N GLY A 243 -2.83 2.37 14.49
CA GLY A 243 -1.71 3.27 14.64
C GLY A 243 -0.36 2.54 14.48
N PRO A 244 0.44 2.32 15.55
CA PRO A 244 1.81 1.86 15.37
C PRO A 244 1.89 0.43 14.80
N SER A 245 2.65 0.25 13.72
CA SER A 245 2.68 -0.99 12.90
C SER A 245 2.98 -2.26 13.69
N VAL A 246 3.77 -2.18 14.77
CA VAL A 246 4.07 -3.34 15.64
C VAL A 246 2.80 -3.93 16.25
N TYR A 247 1.91 -3.07 16.77
CA TYR A 247 0.67 -3.54 17.39
C TYR A 247 -0.33 -4.04 16.35
N SER A 248 -0.38 -3.41 15.19
CA SER A 248 -1.21 -3.82 14.07
C SER A 248 -0.85 -5.22 13.60
N ILE A 249 0.44 -5.45 13.29
CA ILE A 249 0.94 -6.76 12.83
C ILE A 249 0.65 -7.84 13.88
N ILE A 250 1.00 -7.61 15.15
CA ILE A 250 0.78 -8.61 16.21
C ILE A 250 -0.71 -8.93 16.36
N THR A 251 -1.56 -7.91 16.44
CA THR A 251 -3.01 -8.08 16.64
C THR A 251 -3.62 -8.86 15.47
N ILE A 252 -3.35 -8.43 14.25
CA ILE A 252 -3.97 -8.97 13.04
C ILE A 252 -3.52 -10.41 12.81
N LEU A 253 -2.21 -10.67 12.88
CA LEU A 253 -1.67 -12.02 12.76
C LEU A 253 -2.23 -12.95 13.85
N LEU A 254 -2.24 -12.51 15.12
CA LEU A 254 -2.75 -13.32 16.21
C LEU A 254 -4.23 -13.67 16.00
N VAL A 255 -5.07 -12.67 15.72
CA VAL A 255 -6.51 -12.88 15.53
C VAL A 255 -6.77 -13.75 14.32
N LEU A 256 -6.10 -13.50 13.20
CA LEU A 256 -6.32 -14.21 11.95
C LEU A 256 -5.87 -15.68 12.07
N LEU A 257 -4.72 -15.96 12.68
CA LEU A 257 -4.22 -17.33 12.91
C LEU A 257 -5.09 -18.08 13.93
N LEU A 258 -5.46 -17.44 15.05
CA LEU A 258 -6.32 -18.05 16.06
C LEU A 258 -7.71 -18.37 15.48
N ALA A 259 -8.32 -17.40 14.81
CA ALA A 259 -9.61 -17.56 14.18
C ALA A 259 -9.56 -18.63 13.08
N SER A 260 -8.53 -18.64 12.24
CA SER A 260 -8.34 -19.66 11.20
C SER A 260 -8.16 -21.06 11.79
N GLY A 261 -7.41 -21.20 12.88
CA GLY A 261 -7.26 -22.47 13.59
C GLY A 261 -8.58 -22.99 14.16
N ILE A 262 -9.37 -22.10 14.79
CA ILE A 262 -10.71 -22.44 15.29
C ILE A 262 -11.64 -22.78 14.10
N GLY A 263 -11.59 -21.99 13.02
CA GLY A 263 -12.35 -22.21 11.79
C GLY A 263 -12.12 -23.58 11.18
N SER A 264 -10.85 -23.96 11.06
CA SER A 264 -10.41 -25.26 10.56
C SER A 264 -11.07 -26.43 11.31
N ARG A 265 -11.15 -26.34 12.64
CA ARG A 265 -11.80 -27.35 13.51
C ARG A 265 -13.31 -27.49 13.24
N TYR A 266 -13.97 -26.41 12.83
CA TYR A 266 -15.42 -26.36 12.56
C TYR A 266 -15.75 -26.49 11.06
N SER A 267 -14.74 -26.77 10.23
CA SER A 267 -14.89 -26.81 8.77
C SER A 267 -15.99 -27.77 8.30
N GLU A 268 -16.21 -28.91 8.96
CA GLU A 268 -17.27 -29.88 8.60
C GLU A 268 -18.69 -29.34 8.77
N LYS A 269 -18.91 -28.37 9.68
CA LYS A 269 -20.27 -27.89 10.01
C LYS A 269 -20.89 -27.00 8.93
N PHE A 270 -20.07 -26.36 8.11
CA PHE A 270 -20.53 -25.38 7.12
C PHE A 270 -20.39 -25.91 5.70
N SER A 271 -21.36 -25.66 4.83
CA SER A 271 -21.24 -26.04 3.41
C SER A 271 -20.15 -25.21 2.72
N PRO A 272 -19.41 -25.76 1.72
CA PRO A 272 -18.44 -24.98 0.96
C PRO A 272 -19.06 -23.70 0.36
N LYS A 273 -20.26 -23.79 -0.21
CA LYS A 273 -20.98 -22.64 -0.77
C LYS A 273 -21.11 -21.50 0.23
N PHE A 274 -21.57 -21.79 1.44
CA PHE A 274 -21.71 -20.78 2.49
C PHE A 274 -20.35 -20.14 2.86
N VAL A 275 -19.31 -20.95 3.08
CA VAL A 275 -17.97 -20.45 3.46
C VAL A 275 -17.41 -19.48 2.43
N PHE A 276 -17.33 -19.88 1.16
CA PHE A 276 -16.74 -19.02 0.13
C PHE A 276 -17.60 -17.80 -0.19
N THR A 277 -18.93 -17.93 -0.11
CA THR A 277 -19.85 -16.79 -0.28
C THR A 277 -19.67 -15.79 0.86
N PHE A 278 -19.57 -16.27 2.10
CA PHE A 278 -19.31 -15.43 3.26
C PHE A 278 -17.99 -14.68 3.13
N ILE A 279 -16.88 -15.37 2.84
CA ILE A 279 -15.56 -14.72 2.66
C ILE A 279 -15.66 -13.62 1.61
N SER A 280 -16.25 -13.92 0.44
CA SER A 280 -16.33 -12.97 -0.67
C SER A 280 -17.19 -11.75 -0.32
N ILE A 281 -18.36 -11.97 0.29
CA ILE A 281 -19.25 -10.88 0.73
C ILE A 281 -18.58 -10.05 1.82
N TRP A 282 -17.91 -10.68 2.78
CA TRP A 282 -17.24 -9.98 3.88
C TRP A 282 -16.10 -9.09 3.37
N LEU A 283 -15.31 -9.57 2.40
CA LEU A 283 -14.29 -8.75 1.74
C LEU A 283 -14.90 -7.57 0.98
N LEU A 284 -16.04 -7.75 0.31
CA LEU A 284 -16.74 -6.65 -0.35
C LEU A 284 -17.28 -5.63 0.67
N ILE A 285 -17.82 -6.10 1.81
CA ILE A 285 -18.24 -5.21 2.90
C ILE A 285 -17.04 -4.45 3.47
N ASP A 286 -15.88 -5.11 3.64
CA ASP A 286 -14.66 -4.45 4.10
C ASP A 286 -14.24 -3.31 3.17
N VAL A 287 -14.29 -3.53 1.87
CA VAL A 287 -13.94 -2.51 0.85
C VAL A 287 -14.89 -1.31 0.89
N VAL A 288 -16.19 -1.54 1.07
CA VAL A 288 -17.22 -0.50 0.89
C VAL A 288 -17.63 0.19 2.19
N ALA A 289 -17.59 -0.52 3.33
CA ALA A 289 -18.18 -0.04 4.59
C ALA A 289 -17.18 0.05 5.75
N PHE A 290 -16.18 -0.84 5.83
CA PHE A 290 -15.28 -0.82 6.99
C PHE A 290 -14.29 0.35 6.96
N THR A 291 -13.99 0.89 5.79
CA THR A 291 -13.20 2.12 5.66
C THR A 291 -13.90 3.30 6.34
N GLU A 292 -15.19 3.53 6.06
CA GLU A 292 -15.99 4.56 6.72
C GLU A 292 -16.09 4.35 8.24
N LEU A 293 -16.22 3.09 8.67
CA LEU A 293 -16.24 2.74 10.08
C LEU A 293 -14.90 3.07 10.77
N ILE A 294 -13.78 2.81 10.10
CA ILE A 294 -12.44 3.13 10.59
C ILE A 294 -12.29 4.64 10.79
N TYR A 295 -12.74 5.46 9.84
CA TYR A 295 -12.71 6.92 9.97
C TYR A 295 -13.61 7.42 11.10
N ALA A 296 -14.86 6.95 11.16
CA ALA A 296 -15.81 7.35 12.19
C ALA A 296 -15.33 7.01 13.62
N LEU A 297 -14.57 5.93 13.77
CA LEU A 297 -14.03 5.47 15.06
C LEU A 297 -12.55 5.84 15.27
N GLY A 298 -11.96 6.60 14.35
CA GLY A 298 -10.54 6.97 14.35
C GLY A 298 -10.13 7.83 15.55
N GLY A 299 -11.07 8.51 16.21
CA GLY A 299 -10.83 9.30 17.42
C GLY A 299 -10.69 8.47 18.72
N LEU A 300 -10.99 7.17 18.69
CA LEU A 300 -10.93 6.32 19.90
C LEU A 300 -9.51 6.15 20.44
N THR A 301 -9.35 5.73 21.68
CA THR A 301 -8.03 5.32 22.18
C THR A 301 -7.61 3.98 21.56
N MET A 302 -6.32 3.65 21.64
CA MET A 302 -5.73 2.50 20.95
C MET A 302 -6.37 1.14 21.31
N ALA A 303 -6.69 0.91 22.59
CA ALA A 303 -7.24 -0.37 23.05
C ALA A 303 -8.61 -0.69 22.41
N PRO A 304 -9.61 0.22 22.41
CA PRO A 304 -10.83 0.05 21.62
C PRO A 304 -10.60 -0.27 20.15
N ARG A 305 -9.65 0.42 19.48
CA ARG A 305 -9.37 0.18 18.05
C ARG A 305 -8.82 -1.22 17.79
N ILE A 306 -7.97 -1.73 18.67
CA ILE A 306 -7.49 -3.12 18.64
C ILE A 306 -8.65 -4.10 18.79
N ILE A 307 -9.54 -3.87 19.75
CA ILE A 307 -10.70 -4.75 20.00
C ILE A 307 -11.65 -4.75 18.79
N ILE A 308 -11.96 -3.58 18.24
CA ILE A 308 -12.81 -3.44 17.04
C ILE A 308 -12.16 -4.16 15.86
N THR A 309 -10.86 -3.97 15.64
CA THR A 309 -10.13 -4.68 14.58
C THR A 309 -10.22 -6.20 14.75
N ALA A 310 -10.02 -6.69 15.98
CA ALA A 310 -10.16 -8.11 16.28
C ALA A 310 -11.58 -8.63 15.97
N ILE A 311 -12.62 -7.87 16.32
CA ILE A 311 -14.02 -8.22 16.02
C ILE A 311 -14.30 -8.27 14.52
N LEU A 312 -13.72 -7.35 13.73
CA LEU A 312 -13.92 -7.31 12.28
C LEU A 312 -13.15 -8.43 11.55
N ILE A 313 -11.96 -8.78 12.02
CA ILE A 313 -11.09 -9.78 11.39
C ILE A 313 -11.45 -11.21 11.83
N PHE A 314 -11.92 -11.41 13.06
CA PHE A 314 -12.19 -12.75 13.59
C PHE A 314 -13.19 -13.57 12.74
N PRO A 315 -14.37 -13.05 12.32
CA PRO A 315 -15.28 -13.80 11.47
C PRO A 315 -14.65 -14.17 10.13
N LEU A 316 -13.92 -13.24 9.52
CA LEU A 316 -13.23 -13.47 8.26
C LEU A 316 -12.17 -14.58 8.40
N GLY A 317 -11.28 -14.48 9.39
CA GLY A 317 -10.26 -15.49 9.68
C GLY A 317 -10.88 -16.86 9.98
N PHE A 318 -11.98 -16.90 10.74
CA PHE A 318 -12.71 -18.13 11.03
C PHE A 318 -13.19 -18.85 9.77
N PHE A 319 -13.77 -18.12 8.81
CA PHE A 319 -14.18 -18.75 7.55
C PHE A 319 -13.00 -19.01 6.60
N MET A 320 -11.99 -18.14 6.56
CA MET A 320 -10.76 -18.33 5.76
C MET A 320 -9.94 -19.55 6.21
N GLY A 321 -10.09 -20.03 7.45
CA GLY A 321 -9.46 -21.26 7.94
C GLY A 321 -10.12 -22.56 7.47
N MET A 322 -11.32 -22.52 6.91
CA MET A 322 -12.08 -23.72 6.51
C MET A 322 -11.74 -24.33 5.13
N PRO A 323 -11.36 -23.55 4.09
CA PRO A 323 -11.04 -24.08 2.77
C PRO A 323 -9.97 -25.17 2.76
N PHE A 324 -8.87 -25.00 3.52
CA PHE A 324 -7.77 -25.97 3.47
C PHE A 324 -8.20 -27.36 3.95
N PRO A 325 -8.77 -27.55 5.18
CA PRO A 325 -9.28 -28.85 5.61
C PRO A 325 -10.31 -29.47 4.67
N LYS A 326 -11.21 -28.66 4.10
CA LYS A 326 -12.22 -29.14 3.14
C LYS A 326 -11.61 -29.76 1.90
N GLY A 327 -10.56 -29.15 1.35
CA GLY A 327 -9.81 -29.71 0.23
C GLY A 327 -9.04 -30.96 0.64
N SER A 328 -8.41 -30.94 1.82
CA SER A 328 -7.59 -32.04 2.34
C SER A 328 -8.38 -33.34 2.53
N LEU A 329 -9.63 -33.25 2.99
CA LEU A 329 -10.53 -34.40 3.11
C LEU A 329 -10.85 -35.07 1.77
N LEU A 330 -10.79 -34.33 0.65
CA LEU A 330 -11.08 -34.86 -0.69
C LEU A 330 -9.88 -35.57 -1.31
N ILE A 331 -8.66 -35.14 -0.99
CA ILE A 331 -7.42 -35.70 -1.55
C ILE A 331 -6.78 -36.79 -0.69
N GLY A 332 -7.26 -37.00 0.54
CA GLY A 332 -6.81 -38.08 1.42
C GLY A 332 -5.30 -38.05 1.66
N GLU A 333 -4.60 -39.14 1.38
CA GLU A 333 -3.15 -39.29 1.63
C GLU A 333 -2.25 -38.25 0.93
N LEU A 334 -2.78 -37.48 -0.03
CA LEU A 334 -2.02 -36.45 -0.74
C LEU A 334 -2.00 -35.08 -0.05
N VAL A 335 -2.47 -34.96 1.20
CA VAL A 335 -2.50 -33.69 1.95
C VAL A 335 -1.14 -32.97 1.92
N ASP A 336 -0.03 -33.71 2.02
CA ASP A 336 1.32 -33.12 2.01
C ASP A 336 1.61 -32.35 0.72
N TRP A 337 1.13 -32.85 -0.43
CA TRP A 337 1.21 -32.13 -1.70
C TRP A 337 0.32 -30.89 -1.70
N GLY A 338 -0.89 -30.99 -1.13
CA GLY A 338 -1.78 -29.83 -0.98
C GLY A 338 -1.13 -28.73 -0.13
N PHE A 339 -0.47 -29.12 0.96
CA PHE A 339 0.28 -28.20 1.83
C PHE A 339 1.46 -27.56 1.10
N ALA A 340 2.22 -28.34 0.32
CA ALA A 340 3.35 -27.82 -0.44
C ALA A 340 2.92 -26.81 -1.52
N VAL A 341 1.84 -27.08 -2.26
CA VAL A 341 1.27 -26.15 -3.25
C VAL A 341 0.72 -24.90 -2.58
N ASN A 342 0.04 -25.06 -1.45
CA ASN A 342 -0.48 -23.95 -0.69
C ASN A 342 0.65 -23.02 -0.21
N GLY A 343 1.69 -23.57 0.41
CA GLY A 343 2.86 -22.82 0.88
C GLY A 343 3.58 -22.08 -0.26
N ALA A 344 3.72 -22.73 -1.43
CA ALA A 344 4.25 -22.10 -2.64
C ALA A 344 3.45 -20.86 -3.05
N ALA A 345 2.12 -21.02 -3.12
CA ALA A 345 1.21 -19.98 -3.53
C ALA A 345 1.14 -18.84 -2.51
N SER A 346 1.29 -19.14 -1.22
CA SER A 346 1.32 -18.16 -0.15
C SER A 346 2.50 -17.18 -0.30
N VAL A 347 3.72 -17.68 -0.55
CA VAL A 347 4.90 -16.82 -0.77
C VAL A 347 4.75 -15.98 -2.04
N LEU A 348 4.18 -16.56 -3.09
CA LEU A 348 3.88 -15.82 -4.31
C LEU A 348 2.81 -14.73 -4.05
N GLY A 349 1.77 -15.06 -3.29
CA GLY A 349 0.65 -14.18 -2.97
C GLY A 349 1.07 -12.96 -2.17
N SER A 350 1.88 -13.14 -1.14
CA SER A 350 2.42 -12.02 -0.35
C SER A 350 3.32 -11.09 -1.17
N THR A 351 3.93 -11.60 -2.24
CA THR A 351 4.79 -10.80 -3.13
C THR A 351 3.99 -10.08 -4.22
N ILE A 352 3.05 -10.77 -4.86
CA ILE A 352 2.20 -10.21 -5.92
C ILE A 352 1.26 -9.14 -5.35
N VAL A 353 0.70 -9.36 -4.16
CA VAL A 353 -0.26 -8.41 -3.58
C VAL A 353 0.34 -7.03 -3.34
N VAL A 354 1.63 -6.97 -2.99
CA VAL A 354 2.36 -5.73 -2.79
C VAL A 354 2.42 -4.92 -4.10
N LEU A 355 2.68 -5.56 -5.25
CA LEU A 355 2.65 -4.89 -6.56
C LEU A 355 1.25 -4.38 -6.92
N ILE A 356 0.22 -5.18 -6.61
CA ILE A 356 -1.16 -4.80 -6.85
C ILE A 356 -1.54 -3.61 -5.97
N ALA A 357 -1.18 -3.64 -4.69
CA ALA A 357 -1.46 -2.56 -3.74
C ALA A 357 -0.76 -1.26 -4.17
N PHE A 358 0.49 -1.31 -4.63
CA PHE A 358 1.20 -0.12 -5.11
C PHE A 358 0.58 0.50 -6.36
N SER A 359 0.05 -0.34 -7.25
CA SER A 359 -0.43 0.13 -8.55
C SER A 359 -1.90 0.54 -8.48
N PHE A 360 -2.71 -0.24 -7.78
CA PHE A 360 -4.18 -0.19 -7.82
C PHE A 360 -4.84 -0.07 -6.43
N GLY A 361 -4.07 -0.09 -5.34
CA GLY A 361 -4.55 0.06 -3.97
C GLY A 361 -5.14 -1.20 -3.33
N TYR A 362 -5.46 -1.09 -2.05
CA TYR A 362 -5.94 -2.18 -1.19
C TYR A 362 -7.30 -2.74 -1.62
N ALA A 363 -8.24 -1.88 -2.01
CA ALA A 363 -9.57 -2.27 -2.47
C ALA A 363 -9.50 -3.25 -3.65
N THR A 364 -8.66 -2.94 -4.64
CA THR A 364 -8.44 -3.80 -5.81
C THR A 364 -7.82 -5.14 -5.39
N ALA A 365 -6.85 -5.12 -4.47
CA ALA A 365 -6.20 -6.33 -3.97
C ALA A 365 -7.19 -7.25 -3.22
N LEU A 366 -8.05 -6.69 -2.37
CA LEU A 366 -9.10 -7.44 -1.65
C LEU A 366 -10.17 -7.99 -2.60
N PHE A 367 -10.57 -7.20 -3.60
CA PHE A 367 -11.50 -7.64 -4.64
C PHE A 367 -10.93 -8.83 -5.43
N LEU A 368 -9.67 -8.77 -5.83
CA LEU A 368 -8.99 -9.90 -6.48
C LEU A 368 -8.91 -11.12 -5.56
N GLY A 369 -8.61 -10.93 -4.26
CA GLY A 369 -8.67 -12.00 -3.26
C GLY A 369 -10.04 -12.67 -3.21
N ALA A 370 -11.14 -11.90 -3.22
CA ALA A 370 -12.51 -12.41 -3.26
C ALA A 370 -12.78 -13.22 -4.55
N VAL A 371 -12.35 -12.71 -5.70
CA VAL A 371 -12.46 -13.43 -6.99
C VAL A 371 -11.71 -14.75 -6.95
N ILE A 372 -10.49 -14.79 -6.39
CA ILE A 372 -9.70 -16.02 -6.28
C ILE A 372 -10.35 -17.02 -5.32
N TYR A 373 -10.97 -16.56 -4.23
CA TYR A 373 -11.79 -17.41 -3.36
C TYR A 373 -13.02 -17.98 -4.08
N LEU A 374 -13.68 -17.20 -4.94
CA LEU A 374 -14.78 -17.71 -5.77
C LEU A 374 -14.29 -18.73 -6.81
N LEU A 375 -13.11 -18.54 -7.39
CA LEU A 375 -12.49 -19.55 -8.25
C LEU A 375 -12.20 -20.84 -7.49
N ALA A 376 -11.70 -20.75 -6.25
CA ALA A 376 -11.51 -21.91 -5.38
C ALA A 376 -12.84 -22.62 -5.07
N TYR A 377 -13.93 -21.87 -4.87
CA TYR A 377 -15.27 -22.44 -4.73
C TYR A 377 -15.72 -23.23 -5.96
N LEU A 378 -15.51 -22.68 -7.16
CA LEU A 378 -15.82 -23.39 -8.40
C LEU A 378 -15.02 -24.69 -8.49
N LEU A 379 -13.72 -24.65 -8.21
CA LEU A 379 -12.84 -25.84 -8.24
C LEU A 379 -13.30 -26.94 -7.28
N ILE A 380 -13.68 -26.61 -6.04
CA ILE A 380 -14.17 -27.63 -5.08
C ILE A 380 -15.57 -28.15 -5.41
N SER A 381 -16.36 -27.39 -6.17
CA SER A 381 -17.67 -27.85 -6.63
C SER A 381 -17.59 -28.95 -7.71
N PHE A 382 -16.48 -29.04 -8.45
CA PHE A 382 -16.24 -30.05 -9.48
C PHE A 382 -15.82 -31.41 -8.90
N LYS A 383 -16.65 -32.03 -8.05
CA LYS A 383 -16.33 -33.28 -7.31
C LYS A 383 -15.75 -34.43 -8.16
N ARG A 384 -16.12 -34.53 -9.45
CA ARG A 384 -15.61 -35.58 -10.35
C ARG A 384 -14.12 -35.45 -10.68
N ALA A 385 -13.54 -34.27 -10.51
CA ALA A 385 -12.16 -33.95 -10.89
C ALA A 385 -11.16 -34.03 -9.72
N TRP A 386 -11.65 -34.34 -8.51
CA TRP A 386 -10.83 -34.44 -7.29
C TRP A 386 -10.10 -35.78 -7.21
#